data_AF-A0A5E4NIJ1-F1
#
_entry.id   AF-A0A5E4NIJ1-F1
#
_cell.length_a   1.000
_cell.length_b   1.000
_cell.length_c   1.000
_cell.angle_alpha   90.00
_cell.angle_beta   90.00
_cell.angle_gamma   90.00
#
_symmetry.space_group_name_H-M   'P 1'
#
loop_
_entity.id
_entity.type
_entity.pdbx_description
1 polymer ?
#
loop_
_entity_poly.entity_id
_entity_poly.type
_entity_poly.pdbx_seq_one_letter_code
_entity_poly.pdbx_strand_id
1 'polypeptide(L)'
;MFDHQTSKKYLRKLVNSGLSFSDCLQTIEQYKLNSLFNGIHDEAKLISKNQDQKLADIFEKNSLIELPIGIKASDFICFPPDVLPYTIKDNTNIIKLDYNCSEINGTGFGSMYTLPINQLETILNSYKNAACKIKEECQKNGEHPLIVVANSGRESAERINGEYLKSANSKVIWEKLSIVNEFAEQIGSLKTPCYVGTIDNITKSYFMQIDIAQMNFNKKVLNEDEYNKEINNAYACATISMQKYANKPMVLLGYSRDIVECCNIKHGQPYLFGRPINGFVNDRAALNLSKKENKKLDYKKIHIMNVSFEEGGDKFSTALAREKFHTSKEFKELSTLAQNRGFTYDVCGLDKLYHFQNDEELSLVSNMNDNDLAAYRMRYFRGVNEKDGINGIIKALDDFKKLGMKPLYKPSGSGQSKGIIGYKTGESNNSFKQRFCENLKKIEKEFGKGAGYPFFVMPILKLAQTKKGEVYDLRFAVYQKINCAGNSSIHTIPLVLRKTPDIIKDKSGEDNDYYPTNITLSRLKTGRPGTDFMIPLCREDSLKQVNLTQDQIKNLGRNERDLLVMLSCIFFVLLSVNNYPKSACPDV
;
A
#
# COMPACT_ATOMS: atom_id res chain seq x y z
N MET A 1 -14.49 -30.77 27.99
CA MET A 1 -13.07 -31.17 28.07
C MET A 1 -12.76 -31.91 26.78
N PHE A 2 -11.95 -31.34 25.89
CA PHE A 2 -11.49 -32.08 24.70
C PHE A 2 -9.96 -32.12 24.69
N ASP A 3 -9.52 -33.31 24.32
CA ASP A 3 -8.26 -33.97 24.60
C ASP A 3 -7.04 -33.34 23.89
N HIS A 4 -5.94 -33.25 24.64
CA HIS A 4 -4.69 -32.56 24.35
C HIS A 4 -3.83 -33.29 23.30
N GLN A 5 -4.25 -34.45 22.78
CA GLN A 5 -3.55 -35.19 21.72
C GLN A 5 -4.04 -34.88 20.30
N THR A 6 -5.24 -34.32 20.10
CA THR A 6 -5.78 -34.01 18.77
C THR A 6 -5.09 -32.80 18.13
N SER A 7 -4.53 -31.87 18.93
CA SER A 7 -3.80 -30.68 18.45
C SER A 7 -2.41 -30.98 17.89
N LYS A 8 -1.76 -32.08 18.30
CA LYS A 8 -0.38 -32.40 17.87
C LYS A 8 -0.30 -33.08 16.50
N LYS A 9 -1.41 -33.60 15.96
CA LYS A 9 -1.45 -34.30 14.66
C LYS A 9 -1.93 -33.41 13.50
N TYR A 10 -2.63 -32.30 13.79
CA TYR A 10 -3.03 -31.30 12.79
C TYR A 10 -1.84 -30.41 12.33
N LEU A 11 -0.89 -30.16 13.22
CA LEU A 11 0.30 -29.32 12.98
C LEU A 11 1.36 -29.96 12.07
N ARG A 12 1.30 -31.27 11.77
CA ARG A 12 2.26 -31.93 10.86
C ARG A 12 1.77 -32.11 9.42
N LYS A 13 0.49 -31.82 9.12
CA LYS A 13 -0.06 -31.89 7.75
C LYS A 13 -0.10 -30.53 7.03
N LEU A 14 0.09 -29.43 7.77
CA LEU A 14 0.33 -28.07 7.24
C LEU A 14 1.68 -27.93 6.50
N VAL A 15 2.56 -28.92 6.65
CA VAL A 15 3.98 -28.84 6.27
C VAL A 15 4.24 -29.09 4.77
N ASN A 16 3.21 -29.27 3.91
CA ASN A 16 3.44 -29.53 2.47
C ASN A 16 2.40 -28.93 1.48
N SER A 17 1.44 -28.10 1.90
CA SER A 17 0.38 -27.64 0.99
C SER A 17 0.08 -26.17 1.17
N GLY A 18 0.20 -25.38 0.10
CA GLY A 18 -0.32 -24.02 0.07
C GLY A 18 -1.68 -23.92 0.75
N LEU A 19 -1.77 -23.04 1.75
CA LEU A 19 -2.90 -22.84 2.67
C LEU A 19 -4.25 -23.19 2.04
N SER A 20 -4.83 -24.30 2.49
CA SER A 20 -6.11 -24.76 1.96
C SER A 20 -7.22 -23.83 2.45
N PHE A 21 -8.28 -23.68 1.66
CA PHE A 21 -9.48 -22.93 2.05
C PHE A 21 -10.07 -23.41 3.40
N SER A 22 -9.88 -24.70 3.72
CA SER A 22 -10.29 -25.31 4.98
C SER A 22 -9.55 -24.72 6.20
N ASP A 23 -8.28 -24.37 6.06
CA ASP A 23 -7.47 -23.85 7.17
C ASP A 23 -7.88 -22.41 7.52
N CYS A 24 -8.25 -21.62 6.51
CA CYS A 24 -8.85 -20.30 6.71
C CYS A 24 -10.20 -20.41 7.41
N LEU A 25 -11.09 -21.29 6.96
CA LEU A 25 -12.41 -21.48 7.61
C LEU A 25 -12.28 -21.93 9.06
N GLN A 26 -11.37 -22.87 9.35
CA GLN A 26 -11.10 -23.31 10.71
C GLN A 26 -10.59 -22.17 11.59
N THR A 27 -9.68 -21.34 11.08
CA THR A 27 -9.18 -20.13 11.76
C THR A 27 -10.32 -19.14 12.05
N ILE A 28 -11.19 -18.90 11.06
CA ILE A 28 -12.33 -17.98 11.16
C ILE A 28 -13.32 -18.45 12.24
N GLU A 29 -13.65 -19.74 12.24
CA GLU A 29 -14.54 -20.34 13.24
C GLU A 29 -13.91 -20.36 14.63
N GLN A 30 -12.65 -20.78 14.73
CA GLN A 30 -11.88 -20.83 15.97
C GLN A 30 -11.81 -19.46 16.66
N TYR A 31 -11.60 -18.39 15.88
CA TYR A 31 -11.45 -17.04 16.40
C TYR A 31 -12.71 -16.18 16.30
N LYS A 32 -13.85 -16.76 15.90
CA LYS A 32 -15.15 -16.07 15.74
C LYS A 32 -15.05 -14.80 14.88
N LEU A 33 -14.29 -14.86 13.79
CA LEU A 33 -14.02 -13.73 12.90
C LEU A 33 -15.08 -13.58 11.79
N ASN A 34 -16.12 -14.43 11.79
CA ASN A 34 -17.19 -14.52 10.78
C ASN A 34 -17.81 -13.17 10.38
N SER A 35 -17.96 -12.26 11.35
CA SER A 35 -18.58 -10.94 11.12
C SER A 35 -17.79 -10.05 10.16
N LEU A 36 -16.48 -10.27 9.99
CA LEU A 36 -15.64 -9.49 9.08
C LEU A 36 -15.67 -9.98 7.64
N PHE A 37 -16.16 -11.19 7.35
CA PHE A 37 -16.01 -11.77 6.00
C PHE A 37 -17.28 -11.68 5.19
N ASN A 38 -17.22 -11.05 4.02
CA ASN A 38 -18.29 -11.00 3.04
C ASN A 38 -18.07 -11.99 1.88
N GLY A 39 -17.60 -13.19 2.22
CA GLY A 39 -17.12 -14.21 1.29
C GLY A 39 -15.60 -14.19 1.12
N ILE A 40 -15.08 -15.25 0.51
CA ILE A 40 -13.67 -15.40 0.13
C ILE A 40 -13.61 -15.33 -1.39
N HIS A 41 -12.63 -14.58 -1.89
CA HIS A 41 -12.43 -14.39 -3.32
C HIS A 41 -11.18 -15.17 -3.74
N ASP A 42 -11.38 -16.38 -4.28
CA ASP A 42 -10.31 -17.35 -4.53
C ASP A 42 -9.52 -17.08 -5.84
N GLU A 43 -9.91 -16.05 -6.59
CA GLU A 43 -9.26 -15.66 -7.84
C GLU A 43 -7.77 -15.35 -7.63
N ALA A 44 -7.39 -14.77 -6.49
CA ALA A 44 -5.99 -14.53 -6.15
C ALA A 44 -5.18 -15.85 -6.12
N LYS A 45 -5.73 -16.91 -5.51
CA LYS A 45 -5.08 -18.23 -5.47
C LYS A 45 -4.99 -18.86 -6.86
N LEU A 46 -5.99 -18.65 -7.72
CA LEU A 46 -5.93 -19.11 -9.10
C LEU A 46 -4.77 -18.44 -9.85
N ILE A 47 -4.56 -17.14 -9.65
CA ILE A 47 -3.41 -16.42 -10.21
C ILE A 47 -2.10 -16.97 -9.64
N SER A 48 -1.99 -17.18 -8.32
CA SER A 48 -0.79 -17.77 -7.70
C SER A 48 -0.44 -19.14 -8.25
N LYS A 49 -1.42 -20.04 -8.41
CA LYS A 49 -1.23 -21.36 -9.04
C LYS A 49 -0.74 -21.29 -10.48
N ASN A 50 -1.01 -20.17 -11.16
CA ASN A 50 -0.56 -19.96 -12.52
C ASN A 50 0.83 -19.29 -12.59
N GLN A 51 1.41 -18.80 -11.50
CA GLN A 51 2.79 -18.33 -11.48
C GLN A 51 3.76 -19.52 -11.66
N ASP A 52 4.79 -19.37 -12.49
CA ASP A 52 5.91 -20.30 -12.55
C ASP A 52 6.87 -20.04 -11.39
N GLN A 53 6.90 -20.98 -10.44
CA GLN A 53 7.74 -20.88 -9.25
C GLN A 53 9.23 -20.84 -9.57
N LYS A 54 9.69 -21.56 -10.61
CA LYS A 54 11.12 -21.57 -10.98
C LYS A 54 11.54 -20.22 -11.51
N LEU A 55 10.69 -19.60 -12.33
CA LEU A 55 10.95 -18.26 -12.86
C LEU A 55 10.92 -17.21 -11.75
N ALA A 56 9.96 -17.31 -10.81
CA ALA A 56 9.93 -16.45 -9.63
C ALA A 56 11.20 -16.54 -8.78
N ASP A 57 11.72 -17.76 -8.55
CA ASP A 57 12.95 -17.98 -7.78
C ASP A 57 14.18 -17.39 -8.51
N ILE A 58 14.20 -17.41 -9.85
CA ILE A 58 15.23 -16.74 -10.65
C ILE A 58 15.18 -15.21 -10.45
N PHE A 59 13.98 -14.61 -10.53
CA PHE A 59 13.81 -13.17 -10.30
C PHE A 59 14.19 -12.75 -8.88
N GLU A 60 13.78 -13.53 -7.87
CA GLU A 60 14.15 -13.30 -6.47
C GLU A 60 15.67 -13.32 -6.29
N LYS A 61 16.35 -14.30 -6.89
CA LYS A 61 17.82 -14.43 -6.78
C LYS A 61 18.55 -13.26 -7.46
N ASN A 62 18.07 -12.82 -8.62
CA ASN A 62 18.73 -11.77 -9.40
C ASN A 62 18.50 -10.35 -8.84
N SER A 63 17.48 -10.17 -8.00
CA SER A 63 17.11 -8.88 -7.39
C SER A 63 17.68 -8.65 -5.99
N LEU A 64 18.46 -9.59 -5.47
CA LEU A 64 19.00 -9.55 -4.11
C LEU A 64 19.82 -8.28 -3.87
N ILE A 65 19.44 -7.54 -2.83
CA ILE A 65 20.25 -6.49 -2.21
C ILE A 65 20.35 -6.77 -0.71
N GLU A 66 21.55 -6.73 -0.13
CA GLU A 66 21.69 -6.86 1.32
C GLU A 66 21.09 -5.65 2.04
N LEU A 67 20.34 -5.88 3.12
CA LEU A 67 19.88 -4.80 3.98
C LEU A 67 21.03 -4.33 4.88
N PRO A 68 21.05 -3.03 5.23
CA PRO A 68 22.02 -2.52 6.19
C PRO A 68 21.97 -3.25 7.53
N ILE A 69 23.12 -3.30 8.19
CA ILE A 69 23.22 -3.74 9.57
C ILE A 69 22.40 -2.78 10.45
N GLY A 70 21.62 -3.34 11.38
CA GLY A 70 20.85 -2.57 12.36
C GLY A 70 19.42 -2.23 11.97
N ILE A 71 18.96 -2.62 10.79
CA ILE A 71 17.54 -2.58 10.41
C ILE A 71 16.73 -3.49 11.33
N LYS A 72 15.66 -2.98 11.93
CA LYS A 72 14.74 -3.78 12.75
C LYS A 72 13.94 -4.72 11.86
N ALA A 73 13.53 -5.86 12.41
CA ALA A 73 12.66 -6.82 11.75
C ALA A 73 11.35 -6.21 11.22
N SER A 74 10.86 -5.14 11.83
CA SER A 74 9.63 -4.45 11.43
C SER A 74 9.83 -3.37 10.38
N ASP A 75 11.04 -2.87 10.15
CA ASP A 75 11.23 -1.67 9.31
C ASP A 75 10.92 -1.93 7.85
N PHE A 76 11.04 -3.19 7.41
CA PHE A 76 10.68 -3.61 6.08
C PHE A 76 10.23 -5.06 6.06
N ILE A 77 9.01 -5.29 5.58
CA ILE A 77 8.46 -6.62 5.35
C ILE A 77 8.19 -6.83 3.86
N CYS A 78 7.31 -6.01 3.28
CA CYS A 78 6.90 -6.11 1.88
C CYS A 78 6.20 -4.83 1.39
N PHE A 79 6.45 -4.45 0.14
CA PHE A 79 5.78 -3.37 -0.58
C PHE A 79 5.55 -3.78 -2.05
N PRO A 80 4.32 -3.71 -2.57
CA PRO A 80 4.08 -3.81 -4.00
C PRO A 80 4.04 -2.42 -4.65
N PRO A 81 5.06 -2.05 -5.45
CA PRO A 81 4.97 -0.86 -6.28
C PRO A 81 4.03 -1.12 -7.47
N ASP A 82 3.23 -0.10 -7.80
CA ASP A 82 2.42 -0.08 -9.00
C ASP A 82 3.14 0.76 -10.06
N VAL A 83 3.62 0.05 -11.09
CA VAL A 83 4.45 0.57 -12.18
C VAL A 83 3.58 0.77 -13.41
N LEU A 84 3.60 1.99 -13.95
CA LEU A 84 2.87 2.41 -15.12
C LEU A 84 3.81 2.41 -16.33
N PRO A 85 3.73 1.41 -17.22
CA PRO A 85 4.41 1.46 -18.51
C PRO A 85 3.71 2.49 -19.41
N TYR A 86 4.47 3.38 -20.03
CA TYR A 86 3.95 4.39 -20.93
C TYR A 86 4.85 4.57 -22.15
N THR A 87 4.25 5.01 -23.24
CA THR A 87 4.97 5.19 -24.50
C THR A 87 5.36 6.65 -24.72
N ILE A 88 6.63 6.89 -25.05
CA ILE A 88 7.11 8.16 -25.57
C ILE A 88 7.21 8.01 -27.10
N LYS A 89 6.53 8.91 -27.82
CA LYS A 89 6.69 9.02 -29.26
C LYS A 89 7.66 10.16 -29.54
N ASP A 90 8.69 9.89 -30.33
CA ASP A 90 9.52 10.94 -30.91
C ASP A 90 8.93 11.47 -32.24
N ASN A 91 9.58 12.49 -32.77
CA ASN A 91 9.26 13.10 -34.07
C ASN A 91 9.42 12.12 -35.26
N THR A 92 10.08 10.99 -35.04
CA THR A 92 10.28 9.91 -36.04
C THR A 92 9.26 8.77 -35.87
N ASN A 93 8.27 8.93 -34.98
CA ASN A 93 7.29 7.91 -34.59
C ASN A 93 7.88 6.63 -33.96
N ILE A 94 9.14 6.66 -33.50
CA ILE A 94 9.69 5.57 -32.70
C ILE A 94 9.02 5.61 -31.32
N ILE A 95 8.54 4.44 -30.89
CA ILE A 95 7.85 4.25 -29.62
C ILE A 95 8.88 3.73 -28.61
N LYS A 96 9.38 4.61 -27.74
CA LYS A 96 10.15 4.18 -26.56
C LYS A 96 9.19 3.83 -25.43
N LEU A 97 9.41 2.68 -24.78
CA LEU A 97 8.69 2.30 -23.57
C LEU A 97 9.46 2.78 -22.35
N ASP A 98 8.80 3.55 -21.50
CA ASP A 98 9.31 4.04 -20.21
C ASP A 98 8.36 3.63 -19.09
N TYR A 99 8.81 3.76 -17.83
CA TYR A 99 8.03 3.36 -16.66
C TYR A 99 7.96 4.45 -15.60
N ASN A 100 6.81 4.55 -14.93
CA ASN A 100 6.60 5.45 -13.79
C ASN A 100 6.06 4.67 -12.58
N CYS A 101 6.73 4.74 -11.42
CA CYS A 101 6.21 4.18 -10.17
C CYS A 101 5.31 5.20 -9.48
N SER A 102 4.01 5.17 -9.79
CA SER A 102 3.12 6.23 -9.32
C SER A 102 2.65 6.05 -7.88
N GLU A 103 2.82 4.86 -7.31
CA GLU A 103 2.57 4.56 -5.90
C GLU A 103 3.33 3.32 -5.44
N ILE A 104 3.70 3.30 -4.17
CA ILE A 104 4.19 2.12 -3.46
C ILE A 104 3.08 1.72 -2.48
N ASN A 105 2.51 0.53 -2.64
CA ASN A 105 1.50 0.05 -1.70
C ASN A 105 2.19 -0.48 -0.44
N GLY A 106 1.57 -0.29 0.72
CA GLY A 106 2.10 -0.77 2.00
C GLY A 106 1.93 -2.27 2.27
N THR A 107 2.40 -2.73 3.44
CA THR A 107 2.26 -4.12 3.95
C THR A 107 0.81 -4.64 4.01
N GLY A 108 -0.15 -3.72 4.05
CA GLY A 108 -1.58 -3.99 4.04
C GLY A 108 -2.17 -4.33 2.67
N PHE A 109 -1.38 -4.45 1.60
CA PHE A 109 -1.91 -4.61 0.24
C PHE A 109 -2.81 -5.84 0.10
N GLY A 110 -3.88 -5.69 -0.69
CA GLY A 110 -4.75 -6.80 -1.07
C GLY A 110 -4.17 -7.58 -2.26
N SER A 111 -4.65 -8.81 -2.43
CA SER A 111 -4.17 -9.77 -3.42
C SER A 111 -2.77 -10.33 -3.12
N MET A 112 -2.37 -10.44 -1.85
CA MET A 112 -1.09 -11.08 -1.49
C MET A 112 -1.05 -12.55 -1.91
N TYR A 113 -2.22 -13.18 -1.99
CA TYR A 113 -2.35 -14.55 -2.50
C TYR A 113 -2.18 -14.69 -4.01
N THR A 114 -1.82 -13.63 -4.73
CA THR A 114 -1.34 -13.73 -6.13
C THR A 114 0.15 -14.07 -6.23
N LEU A 115 0.87 -13.98 -5.10
CA LEU A 115 2.30 -14.32 -5.00
C LEU A 115 2.52 -15.81 -5.29
N PRO A 116 3.66 -16.18 -5.91
CA PRO A 116 4.11 -17.56 -5.90
C PRO A 116 4.34 -18.03 -4.45
N ILE A 117 4.20 -19.33 -4.22
CA ILE A 117 4.04 -19.91 -2.87
C ILE A 117 5.28 -19.67 -2.00
N ASN A 118 6.48 -19.88 -2.55
CA ASN A 118 7.73 -19.71 -1.78
C ASN A 118 7.93 -18.25 -1.33
N GLN A 119 7.55 -17.29 -2.17
CA GLN A 119 7.67 -15.87 -1.86
C GLN A 119 6.63 -15.41 -0.85
N LEU A 120 5.39 -15.93 -0.93
CA LEU A 120 4.38 -15.71 0.09
C LEU A 120 4.87 -16.22 1.46
N GLU A 121 5.42 -17.44 1.51
CA GLU A 121 5.98 -18.01 2.75
C GLU A 121 7.15 -17.17 3.28
N THR A 122 8.04 -16.70 2.39
CA THR A 122 9.15 -15.81 2.77
C THR A 122 8.65 -14.51 3.42
N ILE A 123 7.61 -13.89 2.86
CA ILE A 123 7.00 -12.68 3.44
C ILE A 123 6.35 -12.97 4.81
N LEU A 124 5.66 -14.10 4.95
CA LEU A 124 5.07 -14.53 6.22
C LEU A 124 6.14 -14.78 7.29
N ASN A 125 7.28 -15.35 6.91
CA ASN A 125 8.43 -15.52 7.81
C ASN A 125 8.99 -14.18 8.32
N SER A 126 8.99 -13.13 7.49
CA SER A 126 9.38 -11.79 7.91
C SER A 126 8.41 -11.20 8.94
N TYR A 127 7.09 -11.40 8.77
CA TYR A 127 6.10 -11.05 9.79
C TYR A 127 6.33 -11.80 11.11
N LYS A 128 6.58 -13.11 11.02
CA LYS A 128 6.93 -13.93 12.19
C LYS A 128 8.15 -13.37 12.93
N ASN A 129 9.21 -12.99 12.22
CA ASN A 129 10.38 -12.38 12.85
C ASN A 129 10.04 -11.06 13.57
N ALA A 130 9.23 -10.19 12.94
CA ALA A 130 8.78 -8.95 13.57
C ALA A 130 7.98 -9.20 14.85
N ALA A 131 7.09 -10.20 14.86
CA ALA A 131 6.33 -10.57 16.06
C ALA A 131 7.21 -11.11 17.19
N CYS A 132 8.25 -11.89 16.86
CA CYS A 132 9.24 -12.33 17.85
C CYS A 132 9.94 -11.13 18.51
N LYS A 133 10.36 -10.12 17.72
CA LYS A 133 10.98 -8.90 18.25
C LYS A 133 10.04 -8.07 19.12
N ILE A 134 8.80 -7.90 18.70
CA ILE A 134 7.77 -7.25 19.53
C ILE A 134 7.60 -7.98 20.87
N LYS A 135 7.53 -9.32 20.85
CA LYS A 135 7.41 -10.12 22.07
C LYS A 135 8.60 -9.91 23.00
N GLU A 136 9.82 -9.98 22.47
CA GLU A 136 11.06 -9.77 23.23
C GLU A 136 11.10 -8.39 23.89
N GLU A 137 10.71 -7.34 23.16
CA GLU A 137 10.68 -5.96 23.67
C GLU A 137 9.59 -5.78 24.75
N CYS A 138 8.37 -6.28 24.52
CA CYS A 138 7.32 -6.25 25.53
C CYS A 138 7.73 -6.98 26.81
N GLN A 139 8.38 -8.14 26.71
CA GLN A 139 8.86 -8.88 27.87
C GLN A 139 9.88 -8.08 28.69
N LYS A 140 10.80 -7.37 28.04
CA LYS A 140 11.76 -6.49 28.71
C LYS A 140 11.08 -5.33 29.45
N ASN A 141 9.96 -4.86 28.92
CA ASN A 141 9.18 -3.75 29.48
C ASN A 141 8.10 -4.21 30.48
N GLY A 142 7.96 -5.52 30.74
CA GLY A 142 6.89 -6.05 31.60
C GLY A 142 5.49 -5.90 30.98
N GLU A 143 5.39 -5.83 29.66
CA GLU A 143 4.16 -5.65 28.89
C GLU A 143 3.69 -6.94 28.22
N HIS A 144 2.40 -6.99 27.85
CA HIS A 144 1.85 -8.01 26.98
C HIS A 144 1.55 -7.43 25.59
N PRO A 145 2.12 -8.01 24.51
CA PRO A 145 2.04 -7.41 23.19
C PRO A 145 0.60 -7.30 22.68
N LEU A 146 0.24 -6.13 22.14
CA LEU A 146 -0.92 -5.94 21.28
C LEU A 146 -0.45 -5.61 19.87
N ILE A 147 -0.78 -6.49 18.92
CA ILE A 147 -0.52 -6.27 17.49
C ILE A 147 -1.85 -6.07 16.76
N VAL A 148 -1.93 -4.98 15.99
CA VAL A 148 -3.08 -4.67 15.14
C VAL A 148 -2.75 -5.00 13.70
N VAL A 149 -3.63 -5.76 13.05
CA VAL A 149 -3.61 -6.02 11.61
C VAL A 149 -4.76 -5.26 10.97
N ALA A 150 -4.48 -4.06 10.43
CA ALA A 150 -5.50 -3.22 9.82
C ALA A 150 -5.64 -3.49 8.31
N ASN A 151 -6.88 -3.49 7.83
CA ASN A 151 -7.21 -3.62 6.42
C ASN A 151 -7.92 -2.34 5.93
N SER A 152 -7.69 -1.97 4.67
CA SER A 152 -8.37 -0.85 4.03
C SER A 152 -9.65 -1.31 3.33
N GLY A 153 -10.57 -0.39 3.01
CA GLY A 153 -11.75 -0.65 2.19
C GLY A 153 -13.09 -0.58 2.92
N ARG A 154 -13.12 -0.06 4.16
CA ARG A 154 -14.35 0.23 4.92
C ARG A 154 -14.47 1.73 5.26
N GLU A 155 -13.65 2.57 4.64
CA GLU A 155 -13.55 3.98 5.00
C GLU A 155 -14.89 4.72 4.76
N SER A 156 -15.63 4.37 3.70
CA SER A 156 -16.90 5.00 3.36
C SER A 156 -18.14 4.28 3.93
N ALA A 157 -17.96 3.29 4.80
CA ALA A 157 -19.08 2.48 5.29
C ALA A 157 -19.89 3.22 6.36
N GLU A 158 -21.21 3.15 6.28
CA GLU A 158 -22.05 3.60 7.39
C GLU A 158 -22.18 2.50 8.44
N ARG A 159 -22.24 2.93 9.70
CA ARG A 159 -22.46 2.07 10.87
C ARG A 159 -23.86 2.35 11.39
N ILE A 160 -24.54 1.32 11.87
CA ILE A 160 -25.84 1.42 12.53
C ILE A 160 -25.77 0.57 13.80
N ASN A 161 -26.11 1.18 14.95
CA ASN A 161 -26.14 0.51 16.26
C ASN A 161 -24.83 -0.21 16.61
N GLY A 162 -23.69 0.42 16.34
CA GLY A 162 -22.37 -0.13 16.62
C GLY A 162 -21.90 -1.20 15.63
N GLU A 163 -22.68 -1.52 14.60
CA GLU A 163 -22.35 -2.56 13.62
C GLU A 163 -22.25 -2.02 12.19
N TYR A 164 -21.36 -2.63 11.42
CA TYR A 164 -21.29 -2.41 9.98
C TYR A 164 -22.09 -3.47 9.24
N LEU A 165 -22.72 -3.06 8.14
CA LEU A 165 -23.30 -4.00 7.20
C LEU A 165 -22.22 -4.94 6.66
N LYS A 166 -22.51 -6.23 6.54
CA LYS A 166 -21.56 -7.22 5.99
C LYS A 166 -21.07 -6.84 4.59
N SER A 167 -21.91 -6.17 3.79
CA SER A 167 -21.56 -5.65 2.46
C SER A 167 -20.45 -4.60 2.46
N ALA A 168 -20.24 -3.91 3.59
CA ALA A 168 -19.17 -2.95 3.77
C ALA A 168 -17.79 -3.59 3.93
N ASN A 169 -17.72 -4.89 4.19
CA ASN A 169 -16.47 -5.58 4.41
C ASN A 169 -15.76 -5.87 3.09
N SER A 170 -14.48 -5.52 3.04
CA SER A 170 -13.59 -5.90 1.95
C SER A 170 -13.57 -7.41 1.73
N LYS A 171 -13.73 -7.84 0.48
CA LYS A 171 -13.62 -9.25 0.05
C LYS A 171 -12.20 -9.80 0.11
N VAL A 172 -11.20 -8.97 0.43
CA VAL A 172 -9.78 -9.39 0.56
C VAL A 172 -9.28 -9.38 2.00
N ILE A 173 -10.13 -9.03 2.99
CA ILE A 173 -9.69 -9.03 4.41
C ILE A 173 -9.27 -10.41 4.90
N TRP A 174 -9.81 -11.49 4.32
CA TRP A 174 -9.43 -12.87 4.65
C TRP A 174 -7.95 -13.14 4.40
N GLU A 175 -7.31 -12.43 3.47
CA GLU A 175 -5.90 -12.63 3.18
C GLU A 175 -5.01 -12.27 4.38
N LYS A 176 -5.48 -11.37 5.24
CA LYS A 176 -4.76 -10.94 6.44
C LYS A 176 -4.77 -11.97 7.57
N LEU A 177 -5.58 -13.02 7.45
CA LEU A 177 -5.62 -14.10 8.44
C LEU A 177 -4.28 -14.83 8.58
N SER A 178 -3.52 -15.00 7.51
CA SER A 178 -2.19 -15.61 7.59
C SER A 178 -1.26 -14.79 8.46
N ILE A 179 -1.27 -13.47 8.30
CA ILE A 179 -0.46 -12.55 9.12
C ILE A 179 -0.92 -12.61 10.59
N VAL A 180 -2.23 -12.63 10.83
CA VAL A 180 -2.80 -12.78 12.18
C VAL A 180 -2.34 -14.08 12.84
N ASN A 181 -2.37 -15.19 12.10
CA ASN A 181 -1.94 -16.50 12.58
C ASN A 181 -0.45 -16.50 12.93
N GLU A 182 0.42 -16.02 12.03
CA GLU A 182 1.86 -15.92 12.30
C GLU A 182 2.15 -15.13 13.58
N PHE A 183 1.49 -13.97 13.73
CA PHE A 183 1.63 -13.15 14.93
C PHE A 183 1.16 -13.88 16.19
N ALA A 184 -0.04 -14.47 16.16
CA ALA A 184 -0.64 -15.13 17.32
C ALA A 184 0.20 -16.31 17.80
N GLU A 185 0.76 -17.09 16.87
CA GLU A 185 1.66 -18.19 17.17
C GLU A 185 2.96 -17.70 17.82
N GLN A 186 3.54 -16.61 17.32
CA GLN A 186 4.80 -16.09 17.86
C GLN A 186 4.63 -15.45 19.23
N ILE A 187 3.61 -14.61 19.43
CA ILE A 187 3.45 -13.87 20.69
C ILE A 187 2.76 -14.68 21.79
N GLY A 188 2.01 -15.72 21.41
CA GLY A 188 1.37 -16.65 22.34
C GLY A 188 2.34 -17.63 23.02
N SER A 189 1.81 -18.38 23.96
CA SER A 189 2.45 -19.55 24.57
C SER A 189 1.39 -20.50 25.15
N LEU A 190 1.79 -21.71 25.57
CA LEU A 190 0.88 -22.64 26.24
C LEU A 190 0.36 -22.10 27.59
N LYS A 191 1.20 -21.34 28.33
CA LYS A 191 0.84 -20.77 29.64
C LYS A 191 0.01 -19.49 29.49
N THR A 192 0.33 -18.69 28.48
CA THR A 192 -0.34 -17.42 28.21
C THR A 192 -0.74 -17.39 26.73
N PRO A 193 -1.89 -17.98 26.37
CA PRO A 193 -2.33 -18.04 24.99
C PRO A 193 -2.64 -16.63 24.46
N CYS A 194 -2.38 -16.43 23.17
CA CYS A 194 -2.75 -15.19 22.48
C CYS A 194 -4.27 -15.11 22.33
N TYR A 195 -4.84 -13.96 22.69
CA TYR A 195 -6.19 -13.61 22.29
C TYR A 195 -6.18 -13.12 20.85
N VAL A 196 -6.88 -13.83 19.96
CA VAL A 196 -7.12 -13.40 18.59
C VAL A 196 -8.56 -12.94 18.47
N GLY A 197 -8.78 -11.76 17.91
CA GLY A 197 -10.12 -11.19 17.77
C GLY A 197 -10.20 -10.12 16.70
N THR A 198 -11.32 -9.41 16.68
CA THR A 198 -11.56 -8.30 15.75
C THR A 198 -11.60 -6.98 16.47
N ILE A 199 -11.25 -5.90 15.78
CA ILE A 199 -11.47 -4.53 16.30
C ILE A 199 -12.98 -4.33 16.52
N ASP A 200 -13.84 -4.74 15.58
CA ASP A 200 -15.30 -4.64 15.69
C ASP A 200 -15.84 -5.23 17.00
N ASN A 201 -15.32 -6.39 17.44
CA ASN A 201 -15.75 -7.02 18.68
C ASN A 201 -15.31 -6.24 19.92
N ILE A 202 -14.18 -5.52 19.84
CA ILE A 202 -13.69 -4.65 20.92
C ILE A 202 -14.46 -3.33 20.94
N THR A 203 -14.85 -2.80 19.78
CA THR A 203 -15.40 -1.46 19.63
C THR A 203 -16.93 -1.41 19.55
N LYS A 204 -17.62 -2.54 19.37
CA LYS A 204 -19.09 -2.58 19.19
C LYS A 204 -19.86 -1.80 20.26
N SER A 205 -19.60 -2.08 21.54
CA SER A 205 -20.29 -1.39 22.64
C SER A 205 -19.95 0.09 22.73
N TYR A 206 -18.71 0.46 22.39
CA TYR A 206 -18.30 1.86 22.27
C TYR A 206 -19.15 2.55 21.21
N PHE A 207 -19.12 2.04 19.97
CA PHE A 207 -19.84 2.66 18.86
C PHE A 207 -21.36 2.67 19.03
N MET A 208 -21.94 1.66 19.68
CA MET A 208 -23.37 1.68 19.99
C MET A 208 -23.75 2.89 20.87
N GLN A 209 -22.90 3.24 21.85
CA GLN A 209 -23.11 4.43 22.68
C GLN A 209 -22.92 5.73 21.89
N ILE A 210 -21.90 5.78 21.02
CA ILE A 210 -21.65 6.92 20.13
C ILE A 210 -22.84 7.15 19.20
N ASP A 211 -23.39 6.10 18.58
CA ASP A 211 -24.52 6.20 17.65
C ASP A 211 -25.78 6.72 18.36
N ILE A 212 -26.05 6.28 19.60
CA ILE A 212 -27.16 6.77 20.43
C ILE A 212 -26.95 8.25 20.79
N ALA A 213 -25.75 8.63 21.22
CA ALA A 213 -25.41 10.01 21.55
C ALA A 213 -25.60 10.93 20.33
N GLN A 214 -25.12 10.49 19.15
CA GLN A 214 -25.25 11.22 17.89
C GLN A 214 -26.73 11.37 17.48
N MET A 215 -27.54 10.31 17.62
CA MET A 215 -28.97 10.37 17.36
C MET A 215 -29.66 11.40 18.26
N ASN A 216 -29.34 11.39 19.56
CA ASN A 216 -29.93 12.31 20.53
C ASN A 216 -29.48 13.76 20.29
N PHE A 217 -28.21 13.98 19.93
CA PHE A 217 -27.71 15.29 19.53
C PHE A 217 -28.43 15.81 18.27
N ASN A 218 -28.59 14.98 17.23
CA ASN A 218 -29.30 15.34 16.01
C ASN A 218 -30.79 15.67 16.26
N LYS A 219 -31.41 15.00 17.24
CA LYS A 219 -32.78 15.30 17.70
C LYS A 219 -32.86 16.49 18.66
N LYS A 220 -31.74 17.18 18.92
CA LYS A 220 -31.61 18.29 19.88
C LYS A 220 -32.01 17.92 21.32
N VAL A 221 -31.88 16.63 21.67
CA VAL A 221 -32.07 16.12 23.04
C VAL A 221 -30.83 16.37 23.89
N LEU A 222 -29.64 16.28 23.27
CA LEU A 222 -28.37 16.66 23.89
C LEU A 222 -27.88 17.97 23.27
N ASN A 223 -27.28 18.83 24.09
CA ASN A 223 -26.43 19.92 23.61
C ASN A 223 -25.00 19.41 23.30
N GLU A 224 -24.12 20.30 22.82
CA GLU A 224 -22.75 19.93 22.42
C GLU A 224 -21.89 19.41 23.59
N ASP A 225 -21.99 20.03 24.76
CA ASP A 225 -21.23 19.61 25.95
C ASP A 225 -21.70 18.25 26.47
N GLU A 226 -23.02 18.03 26.50
CA GLU A 226 -23.62 16.76 26.88
C GLU A 226 -23.25 15.65 25.89
N TYR A 227 -23.30 15.95 24.59
CA TYR A 227 -22.84 15.04 23.55
C TYR A 227 -21.38 14.65 23.77
N ASN A 228 -20.48 15.62 23.91
CA ASN A 228 -19.06 15.38 24.15
C ASN A 228 -18.81 14.58 25.45
N LYS A 229 -19.60 14.81 26.50
CA LYS A 229 -19.58 14.03 27.74
C LYS A 229 -19.94 12.57 27.50
N GLU A 230 -20.97 12.29 26.72
CA GLU A 230 -21.35 10.91 26.35
C GLU A 230 -20.25 10.21 25.53
N ILE A 231 -19.61 10.90 24.59
CA ILE A 231 -18.46 10.35 23.84
C ILE A 231 -17.31 9.96 24.80
N ASN A 232 -16.99 10.82 25.76
CA ASN A 232 -15.95 10.55 26.76
C ASN A 232 -16.32 9.39 27.69
N ASN A 233 -17.59 9.31 28.13
CA ASN A 233 -18.10 8.20 28.92
C ASN A 233 -18.01 6.87 28.18
N ALA A 234 -18.37 6.85 26.88
CA ALA A 234 -18.25 5.68 26.04
C ALA A 234 -16.79 5.20 25.94
N TYR A 235 -15.85 6.13 25.74
CA TYR A 235 -14.42 5.80 25.69
C TYR A 235 -13.91 5.25 27.03
N ALA A 236 -14.34 5.82 28.16
CA ALA A 236 -14.00 5.33 29.49
C ALA A 236 -14.55 3.91 29.74
N CYS A 237 -15.80 3.65 29.38
CA CYS A 237 -16.41 2.32 29.47
C CYS A 237 -15.69 1.28 28.60
N ALA A 238 -15.27 1.67 27.40
CA ALA A 238 -14.47 0.83 26.52
C ALA A 238 -13.08 0.54 27.12
N THR A 239 -12.47 1.54 27.77
CA THR A 239 -11.19 1.40 28.48
C THR A 239 -11.30 0.39 29.62
N ILE A 240 -12.35 0.48 30.45
CA ILE A 240 -12.63 -0.51 31.50
C ILE A 240 -12.82 -1.91 30.89
N SER A 241 -13.57 -2.00 29.79
CA SER A 241 -13.80 -3.27 29.09
C SER A 241 -12.52 -3.88 28.52
N MET A 242 -11.55 -3.07 28.12
CA MET A 242 -10.26 -3.52 27.58
C MET A 242 -9.35 -4.14 28.66
N GLN A 243 -9.54 -3.78 29.94
CA GLN A 243 -8.74 -4.31 31.07
C GLN A 243 -8.84 -5.83 31.23
N LYS A 244 -9.93 -6.45 30.78
CA LYS A 244 -10.08 -7.93 30.79
C LYS A 244 -9.00 -8.66 29.98
N TYR A 245 -8.28 -7.94 29.12
CA TYR A 245 -7.20 -8.48 28.32
C TYR A 245 -5.80 -8.05 28.79
N ALA A 246 -5.68 -7.21 29.83
CA ALA A 246 -4.41 -6.57 30.23
C ALA A 246 -3.22 -7.55 30.33
N ASN A 247 -3.48 -8.75 30.85
CA ASN A 247 -2.46 -9.78 31.11
C ASN A 247 -2.33 -10.84 29.99
N LYS A 248 -2.78 -10.53 28.77
CA LYS A 248 -2.79 -11.48 27.65
C LYS A 248 -2.20 -10.84 26.40
N PRO A 249 -1.34 -11.54 25.65
CA PRO A 249 -0.98 -11.08 24.31
C PRO A 249 -2.23 -11.04 23.41
N MET A 250 -2.29 -10.08 22.50
CA MET A 250 -3.44 -9.86 21.62
C MET A 250 -3.02 -9.64 20.17
N VAL A 251 -3.76 -10.24 19.24
CA VAL A 251 -3.76 -9.86 17.82
C VAL A 251 -5.18 -9.48 17.42
N LEU A 252 -5.35 -8.27 16.89
CA LEU A 252 -6.65 -7.77 16.45
C LEU A 252 -6.67 -7.51 14.95
N LEU A 253 -7.58 -8.17 14.24
CA LEU A 253 -7.88 -7.89 12.83
C LEU A 253 -9.00 -6.85 12.73
N GLY A 254 -8.85 -5.85 11.87
CA GLY A 254 -9.96 -4.93 11.61
C GLY A 254 -9.63 -3.95 10.51
N TYR A 255 -10.26 -2.77 10.54
CA TYR A 255 -10.11 -1.78 9.47
C TYR A 255 -9.39 -0.52 9.93
N SER A 256 -8.69 0.10 8.98
CA SER A 256 -7.97 1.37 9.18
C SER A 256 -8.84 2.46 9.79
N ARG A 257 -10.12 2.53 9.38
CA ARG A 257 -11.10 3.48 9.90
C ARG A 257 -11.33 3.33 11.40
N ASP A 258 -11.55 2.10 11.88
CA ASP A 258 -11.83 1.85 13.30
C ASP A 258 -10.62 2.18 14.18
N ILE A 259 -9.39 1.97 13.67
CA ILE A 259 -8.17 2.43 14.35
C ILE A 259 -8.14 3.93 14.48
N VAL A 260 -8.40 4.65 13.38
CA VAL A 260 -8.41 6.11 13.38
C VAL A 260 -9.49 6.63 14.34
N GLU A 261 -10.67 6.01 14.40
CA GLU A 261 -11.77 6.43 15.29
C GLU A 261 -11.51 6.11 16.77
N CYS A 262 -10.94 4.95 17.11
CA CYS A 262 -10.85 4.46 18.48
C CYS A 262 -9.48 4.62 19.16
N CYS A 263 -8.41 4.85 18.40
CA CYS A 263 -7.08 4.99 18.95
C CYS A 263 -6.71 6.46 19.20
N ASN A 264 -5.86 6.69 20.19
CA ASN A 264 -5.18 7.97 20.40
C ASN A 264 -3.66 7.75 20.52
N ILE A 265 -2.88 8.81 20.32
CA ILE A 265 -1.43 8.75 20.49
C ILE A 265 -1.05 9.44 21.81
N LYS A 266 -0.30 8.74 22.68
CA LYS A 266 0.28 9.26 23.92
C LYS A 266 1.79 9.03 23.92
N HIS A 267 2.56 10.10 24.10
CA HIS A 267 4.03 10.05 24.10
C HIS A 267 4.64 9.26 22.92
N GLY A 268 4.06 9.39 21.73
CA GLY A 268 4.50 8.71 20.51
C GLY A 268 3.99 7.28 20.31
N GLN A 269 3.26 6.71 21.28
CA GLN A 269 2.69 5.36 21.17
C GLN A 269 1.17 5.40 20.99
N PRO A 270 0.60 4.66 20.03
CA PRO A 270 -0.84 4.46 19.92
C PRO A 270 -1.43 3.63 21.06
N TYR A 271 -2.63 3.99 21.51
CA TYR A 271 -3.40 3.23 22.49
C TYR A 271 -4.81 2.96 21.96
N LEU A 272 -5.24 1.71 22.06
CA LEU A 272 -6.63 1.30 21.85
C LEU A 272 -7.31 1.16 23.21
N PHE A 273 -8.21 2.08 23.54
CA PHE A 273 -8.94 2.11 24.81
C PHE A 273 -8.03 1.91 26.03
N GLY A 274 -6.98 2.73 26.12
CA GLY A 274 -6.02 2.70 27.22
C GLY A 274 -4.97 1.59 27.17
N ARG A 275 -5.05 0.64 26.22
CA ARG A 275 -4.03 -0.39 26.03
C ARG A 275 -2.99 0.02 24.96
N PRO A 276 -1.68 -0.01 25.25
CA PRO A 276 -0.66 0.32 24.26
C PRO A 276 -0.68 -0.67 23.09
N ILE A 277 -0.52 -0.16 21.87
CA ILE A 277 -0.28 -0.96 20.67
C ILE A 277 1.24 -1.05 20.47
N ASN A 278 1.75 -2.28 20.35
CA ASN A 278 3.18 -2.56 20.20
C ASN A 278 3.56 -2.89 18.75
N GLY A 279 2.60 -3.40 17.97
CA GLY A 279 2.79 -3.73 16.55
C GLY A 279 1.63 -3.28 15.69
N PHE A 280 1.92 -2.80 14.48
CA PHE A 280 0.92 -2.22 13.59
C PHE A 280 1.19 -2.57 12.12
N VAL A 281 0.29 -3.35 11.49
CA VAL A 281 0.31 -3.62 10.05
C VAL A 281 -0.67 -2.71 9.33
N ASN A 282 -0.24 -2.22 8.16
CA ASN A 282 -0.92 -1.27 7.26
C ASN A 282 -0.55 0.20 7.52
N ASP A 283 0.38 0.62 6.68
CA ASP A 283 0.97 1.95 6.63
C ASP A 283 -0.04 3.10 6.62
N ARG A 284 -1.14 2.93 5.88
CA ARG A 284 -2.16 3.96 5.74
C ARG A 284 -2.89 4.24 7.05
N ALA A 285 -3.13 3.22 7.86
CA ALA A 285 -3.80 3.42 9.13
C ALA A 285 -2.89 4.12 10.15
N ALA A 286 -1.58 3.83 10.15
CA ALA A 286 -0.60 4.56 10.94
C ALA A 286 -0.52 6.04 10.52
N LEU A 287 -0.44 6.32 9.21
CA LEU A 287 -0.42 7.69 8.67
C LEU A 287 -1.70 8.45 9.03
N ASN A 288 -2.87 7.84 8.81
CA ASN A 288 -4.15 8.49 9.09
C ASN A 288 -4.34 8.76 10.59
N LEU A 289 -3.89 7.84 11.46
CA LEU A 289 -3.93 8.06 12.91
C LEU A 289 -3.02 9.23 13.32
N SER A 290 -1.78 9.26 12.79
CA SER A 290 -0.83 10.35 13.05
C SER A 290 -1.38 11.72 12.61
N LYS A 291 -1.98 11.78 11.40
CA LYS A 291 -2.62 12.99 10.86
C LYS A 291 -3.83 13.42 11.69
N LYS A 292 -4.74 12.49 12.02
CA LYS A 292 -5.93 12.79 12.84
C LYS A 292 -5.54 13.39 14.19
N GLU A 293 -4.59 12.76 14.87
CA GLU A 293 -4.15 13.16 16.21
C GLU A 293 -3.18 14.35 16.20
N ASN A 294 -2.71 14.77 15.01
CA ASN A 294 -1.63 15.74 14.84
C ASN A 294 -0.41 15.44 15.73
N LYS A 295 0.00 14.16 15.78
CA LYS A 295 1.07 13.65 16.64
C LYS A 295 1.94 12.67 15.87
N LYS A 296 3.25 12.70 16.12
CA LYS A 296 4.21 11.74 15.53
C LYS A 296 4.24 10.43 16.31
N LEU A 297 4.46 9.33 15.59
CA LEU A 297 4.71 8.01 16.17
C LEU A 297 6.19 7.89 16.55
N ASP A 298 6.47 7.21 17.66
CA ASP A 298 7.83 6.93 18.15
C ASP A 298 8.20 5.48 17.83
N TYR A 299 9.03 5.28 16.80
CA TYR A 299 9.48 3.96 16.34
C TYR A 299 10.34 3.19 17.36
N LYS A 300 10.69 3.80 18.50
CA LYS A 300 11.30 3.08 19.63
C LYS A 300 10.27 2.41 20.54
N LYS A 301 9.00 2.81 20.47
CA LYS A 301 7.90 2.30 21.32
C LYS A 301 6.90 1.45 20.57
N ILE A 302 6.82 1.60 19.25
CA ILE A 302 5.94 0.84 18.39
C ILE A 302 6.68 0.32 17.16
N HIS A 303 6.39 -0.91 16.80
CA HIS A 303 6.78 -1.51 15.53
C HIS A 303 5.69 -1.28 14.50
N ILE A 304 5.94 -0.34 13.58
CA ILE A 304 5.14 -0.22 12.37
C ILE A 304 5.76 -1.15 11.34
N MET A 305 4.99 -2.12 10.86
CA MET A 305 5.48 -3.07 9.86
C MET A 305 5.57 -2.35 8.52
N ASN A 306 6.79 -1.93 8.20
CA ASN A 306 7.25 -0.93 7.23
C ASN A 306 7.43 0.48 7.82
N VAL A 307 8.68 0.93 7.97
CA VAL A 307 9.00 2.28 8.51
C VAL A 307 8.68 3.40 7.52
N SER A 308 8.69 3.12 6.21
CA SER A 308 8.29 4.07 5.17
C SER A 308 6.76 4.11 4.98
N PHE A 309 6.02 4.06 6.08
CA PHE A 309 4.56 4.08 6.02
C PHE A 309 4.00 5.42 5.56
N GLU A 310 4.74 6.51 5.78
CA GLU A 310 4.39 7.82 5.26
C GLU A 310 4.37 7.78 3.75
N GLU A 311 5.42 7.28 3.11
CA GLU A 311 5.49 7.13 1.66
C GLU A 311 4.48 6.09 1.14
N GLY A 312 4.29 4.97 1.86
CA GLY A 312 3.25 3.98 1.53
C GLY A 312 1.81 4.52 1.63
N GLY A 313 1.58 5.56 2.44
CA GLY A 313 0.29 6.23 2.61
C GLY A 313 0.12 7.52 1.80
N ASP A 314 1.23 8.15 1.42
CA ASP A 314 1.30 9.42 0.71
C ASP A 314 2.17 9.35 -0.56
N LYS A 315 1.48 9.43 -1.69
CA LYS A 315 2.07 9.41 -3.03
C LYS A 315 3.03 10.57 -3.26
N PHE A 316 2.76 11.74 -2.69
CA PHE A 316 3.65 12.89 -2.86
C PHE A 316 4.95 12.69 -2.09
N SER A 317 4.86 12.21 -0.85
CA SER A 317 6.03 11.83 -0.04
C SER A 317 6.87 10.74 -0.73
N THR A 318 6.24 9.72 -1.33
CA THR A 318 6.96 8.74 -2.19
C THR A 318 7.72 9.41 -3.34
N ALA A 319 7.09 10.33 -4.06
CA ALA A 319 7.71 11.00 -5.20
C ALA A 319 8.90 11.88 -4.77
N LEU A 320 8.77 12.60 -3.65
CA LEU A 320 9.86 13.40 -3.07
C LEU A 320 11.06 12.52 -2.67
N ALA A 321 10.82 11.38 -2.04
CA ALA A 321 11.90 10.47 -1.66
C ALA A 321 12.64 9.93 -2.88
N ARG A 322 11.92 9.62 -3.97
CA ARG A 322 12.52 9.20 -5.24
C ARG A 322 13.31 10.32 -5.93
N GLU A 323 12.81 11.55 -5.91
CA GLU A 323 13.54 12.73 -6.42
C GLU A 323 14.82 12.98 -5.62
N LYS A 324 14.76 12.86 -4.30
CA LYS A 324 15.93 12.94 -3.42
C LYS A 324 16.95 11.83 -3.72
N PHE A 325 16.50 10.61 -4.02
CA PHE A 325 17.39 9.55 -4.47
C PHE A 325 18.05 9.93 -5.80
N HIS A 326 17.26 10.32 -6.80
CA HIS A 326 17.73 10.70 -8.13
C HIS A 326 18.83 11.79 -8.09
N THR A 327 18.77 12.70 -7.12
CA THR A 327 19.76 13.78 -6.95
C THR A 327 20.96 13.42 -6.06
N SER A 328 20.97 12.22 -5.46
CA SER A 328 22.01 11.75 -4.52
C SER A 328 23.35 11.38 -5.19
N LYS A 329 24.40 11.17 -4.38
CA LYS A 329 25.72 10.73 -4.87
C LYS A 329 25.67 9.26 -5.30
N GLU A 330 24.99 8.46 -4.50
CA GLU A 330 24.76 7.03 -4.68
C GLU A 330 24.10 6.77 -6.03
N PHE A 331 23.09 7.58 -6.39
CA PHE A 331 22.44 7.48 -7.68
C PHE A 331 23.39 7.73 -8.86
N LYS A 332 24.27 8.74 -8.75
CA LYS A 332 25.24 9.08 -9.80
C LYS A 332 26.27 7.96 -10.02
N GLU A 333 26.47 7.10 -9.03
CA GLU A 333 27.41 5.98 -9.11
C GLU A 333 26.79 4.72 -9.73
N LEU A 334 25.45 4.62 -9.83
CA LEU A 334 24.75 3.44 -10.35
C LEU A 334 25.17 3.06 -11.77
N SER A 335 25.38 4.04 -12.66
CA SER A 335 25.87 3.78 -14.02
C SER A 335 27.22 3.08 -14.01
N THR A 336 28.16 3.60 -13.22
CA THR A 336 29.51 3.04 -13.09
C THR A 336 29.47 1.68 -12.43
N LEU A 337 28.63 1.50 -11.41
CA LEU A 337 28.43 0.24 -10.71
C LEU A 337 27.90 -0.84 -11.66
N ALA A 338 26.86 -0.51 -12.44
CA ALA A 338 26.28 -1.41 -13.43
C ALA A 338 27.34 -1.83 -14.46
N GLN A 339 28.11 -0.87 -14.97
CA GLN A 339 29.19 -1.12 -15.92
C GLN A 339 30.26 -2.04 -15.33
N ASN A 340 30.71 -1.79 -14.09
CA ASN A 340 31.67 -2.64 -13.38
C ASN A 340 31.17 -4.07 -13.16
N ARG A 341 29.85 -4.25 -13.09
CA ARG A 341 29.21 -5.56 -12.95
C ARG A 341 28.88 -6.21 -14.31
N GLY A 342 29.20 -5.56 -15.42
CA GLY A 342 28.98 -6.08 -16.78
C GLY A 342 27.58 -5.84 -17.33
N PHE A 343 26.87 -4.82 -16.84
CA PHE A 343 25.51 -4.47 -17.27
C PHE A 343 25.44 -3.02 -17.79
N THR A 344 24.47 -2.77 -18.67
CA THR A 344 24.14 -1.42 -19.15
C THR A 344 23.04 -0.85 -18.27
N TYR A 345 23.33 0.24 -17.56
CA TYR A 345 22.33 0.94 -16.76
C TYR A 345 21.28 1.61 -17.66
N ASP A 346 20.15 0.93 -17.89
CA ASP A 346 18.96 1.47 -18.55
C ASP A 346 17.69 1.02 -17.82
N VAL A 347 17.32 1.76 -16.78
CA VAL A 347 16.12 1.53 -15.98
C VAL A 347 14.88 2.22 -16.57
N CYS A 348 14.91 2.57 -17.86
CA CYS A 348 13.75 3.00 -18.64
C CYS A 348 12.95 4.14 -17.98
N GLY A 349 13.66 5.10 -17.38
CA GLY A 349 13.10 6.32 -16.80
C GLY A 349 12.48 6.18 -15.41
N LEU A 350 12.42 4.97 -14.84
CA LEU A 350 11.83 4.75 -13.52
C LEU A 350 12.64 5.40 -12.38
N ASP A 351 13.92 5.67 -12.64
CA ASP A 351 14.84 6.36 -11.74
C ASP A 351 14.62 7.88 -11.67
N LYS A 352 14.02 8.45 -12.70
CA LYS A 352 13.96 9.90 -12.89
C LYS A 352 12.60 10.44 -12.48
N LEU A 353 12.62 11.40 -11.56
CA LEU A 353 11.50 12.23 -11.16
C LEU A 353 12.00 13.65 -10.98
N TYR A 354 11.24 14.61 -11.50
CA TYR A 354 11.57 16.03 -11.46
C TYR A 354 10.47 16.78 -10.71
N HIS A 355 10.81 17.31 -9.53
CA HIS A 355 9.88 18.06 -8.70
C HIS A 355 9.95 19.53 -9.08
N PHE A 356 8.83 20.09 -9.53
CA PHE A 356 8.78 21.50 -9.89
C PHE A 356 8.44 22.39 -8.71
N GLN A 357 9.40 23.22 -8.33
CA GLN A 357 9.25 24.12 -7.20
C GLN A 357 9.01 25.57 -7.63
N ASN A 358 9.54 26.00 -8.78
CA ASN A 358 9.50 27.40 -9.23
C ASN A 358 9.58 27.57 -10.76
N ASP A 359 9.34 28.80 -11.24
CA ASP A 359 9.30 29.12 -12.67
C ASP A 359 10.69 29.06 -13.35
N GLU A 360 11.79 29.04 -12.60
CA GLU A 360 13.16 28.95 -13.14
C GLU A 360 13.40 27.64 -13.90
N GLU A 361 12.73 26.56 -13.51
CA GLU A 361 12.82 25.27 -14.19
C GLU A 361 12.27 25.30 -15.63
N LEU A 362 11.43 26.28 -15.99
CA LEU A 362 10.95 26.47 -17.37
C LEU A 362 12.09 26.87 -18.33
N SER A 363 13.17 27.45 -17.81
CA SER A 363 14.37 27.79 -18.61
C SER A 363 15.28 26.58 -18.87
N LEU A 364 15.23 25.56 -18.01
CA LEU A 364 16.01 24.32 -18.22
C LEU A 364 15.47 23.51 -19.41
N VAL A 365 14.14 23.51 -19.60
CA VAL A 365 13.49 22.77 -20.68
C VAL A 365 13.63 23.43 -22.06
N SER A 366 13.98 24.72 -22.13
CA SER A 366 14.15 25.41 -23.43
C SER A 366 15.38 24.95 -24.23
N ASN A 367 16.35 24.31 -23.57
CA ASN A 367 17.60 23.83 -24.19
C ASN A 367 17.58 22.33 -24.50
N MET A 368 16.48 21.62 -24.19
CA MET A 368 16.36 20.18 -24.45
C MET A 368 15.92 19.93 -25.89
N ASN A 369 16.42 18.86 -26.52
CA ASN A 369 15.81 18.38 -27.77
C ASN A 369 14.40 17.83 -27.50
N ASP A 370 13.60 17.66 -28.55
CA ASP A 370 12.19 17.25 -28.42
C ASP A 370 12.00 15.92 -27.66
N ASN A 371 12.94 14.98 -27.80
CA ASN A 371 12.87 13.67 -27.16
C ASN A 371 13.14 13.75 -25.66
N ASP A 372 14.19 14.48 -25.28
CA ASP A 372 14.53 14.72 -23.88
C ASP A 372 13.46 15.57 -23.21
N LEU A 373 12.90 16.56 -23.92
CA LEU A 373 11.78 17.37 -23.46
C LEU A 373 10.52 16.53 -23.24
N ALA A 374 10.18 15.64 -24.17
CA ALA A 374 9.04 14.72 -24.02
C ALA A 374 9.24 13.77 -22.83
N ALA A 375 10.43 13.18 -22.69
CA ALA A 375 10.76 12.30 -21.56
C ALA A 375 10.74 13.06 -20.22
N TYR A 376 11.30 14.28 -20.18
CA TYR A 376 11.30 15.15 -19.01
C TYR A 376 9.87 15.46 -18.55
N ARG A 377 9.03 15.91 -19.49
CA ARG A 377 7.61 16.21 -19.25
C ARG A 377 6.86 15.04 -18.61
N MET A 378 7.08 13.81 -19.07
CA MET A 378 6.38 12.63 -18.52
C MET A 378 6.83 12.23 -17.11
N ARG A 379 7.96 12.74 -16.62
CA ARG A 379 8.53 12.43 -15.29
C ARG A 379 8.42 13.59 -14.30
N TYR A 380 7.68 14.61 -14.71
CA TYR A 380 7.42 15.80 -13.92
C TYR A 380 6.39 15.53 -12.82
N PHE A 381 6.57 16.13 -11.66
CA PHE A 381 5.53 16.16 -10.63
C PHE A 381 5.55 17.43 -9.77
N ARG A 382 4.43 17.67 -9.09
CA ARG A 382 4.25 18.76 -8.13
C ARG A 382 3.43 18.28 -6.94
N GLY A 383 3.76 18.78 -5.75
CA GLY A 383 2.89 18.67 -4.57
C GLY A 383 2.01 19.89 -4.42
N VAL A 384 0.76 19.68 -4.01
CA VAL A 384 -0.12 20.75 -3.53
C VAL A 384 -0.58 20.39 -2.13
N ASN A 385 -0.25 21.24 -1.15
CA ASN A 385 -0.58 21.03 0.26
C ASN A 385 -1.92 21.68 0.62
N GLU A 386 -2.45 21.32 1.79
CA GLU A 386 -3.72 21.87 2.29
C GLU A 386 -3.68 23.41 2.40
N LYS A 387 -2.54 23.96 2.85
CA LYS A 387 -2.30 25.41 2.93
C LYS A 387 -2.38 26.15 1.59
N ASP A 388 -2.06 25.46 0.49
CA ASP A 388 -2.12 26.04 -0.86
C ASP A 388 -3.58 26.05 -1.36
N GLY A 389 -4.40 25.13 -0.84
CA GLY A 389 -5.82 25.03 -1.09
C GLY A 389 -6.16 24.91 -2.58
N ILE A 390 -7.35 25.41 -2.94
CA ILE A 390 -7.81 25.38 -4.34
C ILE A 390 -6.96 26.27 -5.26
N ASN A 391 -6.35 27.32 -4.73
CA ASN A 391 -5.50 28.22 -5.53
C ASN A 391 -4.23 27.51 -5.98
N GLY A 392 -3.61 26.70 -5.10
CA GLY A 392 -2.48 25.85 -5.46
C GLY A 392 -2.83 24.82 -6.54
N ILE A 393 -4.06 24.27 -6.50
CA ILE A 393 -4.56 23.34 -7.53
C ILE A 393 -4.69 24.03 -8.89
N ILE A 394 -5.27 25.23 -8.93
CA ILE A 394 -5.39 25.99 -10.19
C ILE A 394 -4.02 26.45 -10.70
N LYS A 395 -3.10 26.87 -9.80
CA LYS A 395 -1.73 27.18 -10.21
C LYS A 395 -1.05 25.96 -10.84
N ALA A 396 -1.17 24.78 -10.22
CA ALA A 396 -0.63 23.55 -10.80
C ALA A 396 -1.24 23.27 -12.19
N LEU A 397 -2.55 23.49 -12.37
CA LEU A 397 -3.17 23.37 -13.69
C LEU A 397 -2.53 24.30 -14.73
N ASP A 398 -2.37 25.57 -14.38
CA ASP A 398 -1.80 26.57 -15.29
C ASP A 398 -0.33 26.28 -15.61
N ASP A 399 0.47 25.81 -14.64
CA ASP A 399 1.87 25.42 -14.84
C ASP A 399 1.98 24.22 -15.80
N PHE A 400 1.17 23.18 -15.60
CA PHE A 400 1.14 22.03 -16.50
C PHE A 400 0.70 22.42 -17.92
N LYS A 401 -0.29 23.32 -18.05
CA LYS A 401 -0.75 23.84 -19.35
C LYS A 401 0.36 24.60 -20.09
N LYS A 402 1.13 25.45 -19.39
CA LYS A 402 2.29 26.15 -19.98
C LYS A 402 3.33 25.17 -20.54
N LEU A 403 3.47 24.01 -19.91
CA LEU A 403 4.34 22.93 -20.36
C LEU A 403 3.72 22.03 -21.45
N GLY A 404 2.50 22.33 -21.92
CA GLY A 404 1.79 21.51 -22.91
C GLY A 404 1.32 20.16 -22.37
N MET A 405 1.12 20.05 -21.06
CA MET A 405 0.73 18.82 -20.37
C MET A 405 -0.65 18.95 -19.73
N LYS A 406 -1.32 17.80 -19.55
CA LYS A 406 -2.54 17.72 -18.74
C LYS A 406 -2.21 17.14 -17.36
N PRO A 407 -2.59 17.79 -16.26
CA PRO A 407 -2.36 17.27 -14.92
C PRO A 407 -3.38 16.19 -14.53
N LEU A 408 -2.89 15.20 -13.79
CA LEU A 408 -3.63 14.21 -13.03
C LEU A 408 -3.34 14.43 -11.55
N TYR A 409 -4.38 14.64 -10.76
CA TYR A 409 -4.30 14.89 -9.33
C TYR A 409 -4.63 13.60 -8.58
N LYS A 410 -3.69 13.12 -7.76
CA LYS A 410 -3.86 11.94 -6.91
C LYS A 410 -3.84 12.37 -5.43
N PRO A 411 -4.93 12.17 -4.67
CA PRO A 411 -4.97 12.54 -3.26
C PRO A 411 -4.11 11.62 -2.37
N SER A 412 -3.62 12.15 -1.27
CA SER A 412 -3.07 11.37 -0.15
C SER A 412 -4.19 10.71 0.65
N GLY A 413 -3.89 9.57 1.29
CA GLY A 413 -4.82 8.87 2.19
C GLY A 413 -6.00 8.15 1.52
N SER A 414 -6.12 8.16 0.18
CA SER A 414 -7.17 7.42 -0.55
C SER A 414 -6.67 6.06 -1.11
N GLY A 415 -7.60 5.23 -1.59
CA GLY A 415 -7.29 3.95 -2.25
C GLY A 415 -8.25 3.63 -3.39
N GLN A 416 -7.96 2.55 -4.14
CA GLN A 416 -8.81 2.04 -5.23
C GLN A 416 -9.11 3.08 -6.32
N SER A 417 -8.14 3.94 -6.63
CA SER A 417 -8.29 5.05 -7.60
C SER A 417 -9.35 6.09 -7.22
N LYS A 418 -9.95 6.02 -6.03
CA LYS A 418 -10.96 6.98 -5.58
C LYS A 418 -10.33 8.34 -5.31
N GLY A 419 -11.01 9.38 -5.77
CA GLY A 419 -10.56 10.77 -5.62
C GLY A 419 -9.49 11.21 -6.62
N ILE A 420 -8.97 10.32 -7.48
CA ILE A 420 -8.10 10.71 -8.59
C ILE A 420 -8.93 11.51 -9.60
N ILE A 421 -8.46 12.69 -9.97
CA ILE A 421 -9.16 13.58 -10.90
C ILE A 421 -8.18 14.15 -11.93
N GLY A 422 -8.56 14.11 -13.21
CA GLY A 422 -7.81 14.72 -14.31
C GLY A 422 -8.55 15.93 -14.88
N TYR A 423 -7.78 16.82 -15.49
CA TYR A 423 -8.31 17.92 -16.29
C TYR A 423 -8.74 17.42 -17.68
N LYS A 424 -9.99 17.68 -18.09
CA LYS A 424 -10.55 17.17 -19.36
C LYS A 424 -10.21 18.07 -20.54
N THR A 425 -10.07 17.49 -21.74
CA THR A 425 -9.99 18.25 -22.99
C THR A 425 -11.17 19.21 -23.12
N GLY A 426 -10.90 20.50 -23.37
CA GLY A 426 -11.94 21.52 -23.59
C GLY A 426 -12.65 22.02 -22.34
N GLU A 427 -12.35 21.50 -21.15
CA GLU A 427 -12.95 21.95 -19.89
C GLU A 427 -12.47 23.36 -19.51
N SER A 428 -13.31 24.23 -18.94
CA SER A 428 -12.85 25.55 -18.44
C SER A 428 -12.17 25.42 -17.06
N ASN A 429 -11.29 26.36 -16.69
CA ASN A 429 -10.68 26.38 -15.36
C ASN A 429 -11.74 26.44 -14.24
N ASN A 430 -12.84 27.17 -14.44
CA ASN A 430 -13.94 27.28 -13.48
C ASN A 430 -14.70 25.94 -13.33
N SER A 431 -14.98 25.26 -14.44
CA SER A 431 -15.60 23.93 -14.42
C SER A 431 -14.72 22.93 -13.66
N PHE A 432 -13.42 22.90 -13.97
CA PHE A 432 -12.49 22.04 -13.27
C PHE A 432 -12.42 22.36 -11.77
N LYS A 433 -12.36 23.65 -11.41
CA LYS A 433 -12.33 24.12 -10.01
C LYS A 433 -13.54 23.59 -9.23
N GLN A 434 -14.73 23.72 -9.78
CA GLN A 434 -15.97 23.25 -9.14
C GLN A 434 -15.91 21.73 -8.93
N ARG A 435 -15.57 20.98 -9.98
CA ARG A 435 -15.50 19.51 -9.97
C ARG A 435 -14.43 19.00 -8.99
N PHE A 436 -13.32 19.74 -8.84
CA PHE A 436 -12.29 19.46 -7.85
C PHE A 436 -12.79 19.67 -6.42
N CYS A 437 -13.47 20.78 -6.13
CA CYS A 437 -14.05 21.05 -4.81
C CYS A 437 -15.09 19.99 -4.41
N GLU A 438 -15.93 19.55 -5.34
CA GLU A 438 -16.89 18.46 -5.13
C GLU A 438 -16.17 17.13 -4.86
N ASN A 439 -15.11 16.83 -5.62
CA ASN A 439 -14.28 15.66 -5.41
C ASN A 439 -13.59 15.66 -4.05
N LEU A 440 -13.10 16.82 -3.58
CA LEU A 440 -12.47 16.95 -2.26
C LEU A 440 -13.47 16.66 -1.13
N LYS A 441 -14.69 17.22 -1.21
CA LYS A 441 -15.77 16.93 -0.25
C LYS A 441 -16.13 15.45 -0.23
N LYS A 442 -16.15 14.81 -1.41
CA LYS A 442 -16.39 13.37 -1.53
C LYS A 442 -15.26 12.55 -0.87
N ILE A 443 -14.00 12.93 -1.08
CA ILE A 443 -12.85 12.27 -0.45
C ILE A 443 -12.95 12.38 1.07
N GLU A 444 -13.19 13.58 1.60
CA GLU A 444 -13.32 13.81 3.04
C GLU A 444 -14.47 12.99 3.64
N LYS A 445 -15.63 12.95 2.96
CA LYS A 445 -16.76 12.11 3.38
C LYS A 445 -16.41 10.61 3.36
N GLU A 446 -15.70 10.14 2.34
CA GLU A 446 -15.39 8.71 2.18
C GLU A 446 -14.20 8.22 2.99
N PHE A 447 -13.22 9.06 3.28
CA PHE A 447 -11.95 8.65 3.90
C PHE A 447 -11.67 9.34 5.23
N GLY A 448 -12.51 10.29 5.63
CA GLY A 448 -12.38 11.06 6.86
C GLY A 448 -11.43 12.26 6.73
N LYS A 449 -11.36 13.01 7.83
CA LYS A 449 -10.49 14.17 7.96
C LYS A 449 -9.02 13.75 7.82
N GLY A 450 -8.27 14.48 6.98
CA GLY A 450 -6.85 14.21 6.69
C GLY A 450 -6.58 13.42 5.40
N ALA A 451 -7.62 12.93 4.71
CA ALA A 451 -7.53 12.44 3.34
C ALA A 451 -7.73 13.57 2.32
N GLY A 452 -7.15 13.44 1.12
CA GLY A 452 -7.15 14.49 0.11
C GLY A 452 -5.76 15.10 -0.03
N TYR A 453 -5.45 16.10 0.80
CA TYR A 453 -4.15 16.77 0.78
C TYR A 453 -3.04 15.98 1.54
N PRO A 454 -1.76 16.12 1.15
CA PRO A 454 -1.32 16.77 -0.09
C PRO A 454 -1.73 15.96 -1.33
N PHE A 455 -1.95 16.66 -2.45
CA PHE A 455 -2.14 16.02 -3.74
C PHE A 455 -0.78 15.86 -4.44
N PHE A 456 -0.55 14.65 -4.95
CA PHE A 456 0.48 14.37 -5.93
C PHE A 456 -0.06 14.70 -7.33
N VAL A 457 0.52 15.68 -7.99
CA VAL A 457 0.14 16.12 -9.33
C VAL A 457 1.19 15.65 -10.32
N MET A 458 0.77 14.88 -11.31
CA MET A 458 1.64 14.29 -12.35
C MET A 458 1.00 14.45 -13.73
N PRO A 459 1.72 14.32 -14.85
CA PRO A 459 1.10 14.34 -16.16
C PRO A 459 0.18 13.12 -16.36
N ILE A 460 -0.90 13.31 -17.12
CA ILE A 460 -1.68 12.19 -17.65
C ILE A 460 -0.80 11.45 -18.66
N LEU A 461 -0.41 10.22 -18.31
CA LEU A 461 0.46 9.38 -19.14
C LEU A 461 -0.36 8.61 -20.17
N LYS A 462 0.18 8.50 -21.39
CA LYS A 462 -0.31 7.56 -22.40
C LYS A 462 0.24 6.17 -22.10
N LEU A 463 -0.51 5.42 -21.31
CA LEU A 463 -0.13 4.08 -20.88
C LEU A 463 0.02 3.11 -22.06
N ALA A 464 0.92 2.15 -21.91
CA ALA A 464 1.13 1.07 -22.85
C ALA A 464 -0.12 0.20 -22.98
N GLN A 465 -0.24 -0.46 -24.13
CA GLN A 465 -1.40 -1.29 -24.48
C GLN A 465 -0.98 -2.71 -24.82
N THR A 466 -1.82 -3.69 -24.49
CA THR A 466 -1.67 -5.07 -24.96
C THR A 466 -1.90 -5.14 -26.47
N LYS A 467 -1.62 -6.30 -27.09
CA LYS A 467 -1.96 -6.54 -28.52
C LYS A 467 -3.44 -6.32 -28.86
N LYS A 468 -4.33 -6.37 -27.86
CA LYS A 468 -5.77 -6.16 -28.01
C LYS A 468 -6.20 -4.69 -27.78
N GLY A 469 -5.25 -3.79 -27.51
CA GLY A 469 -5.53 -2.39 -27.22
C GLY A 469 -5.96 -2.12 -25.77
N GLU A 470 -5.83 -3.11 -24.87
CA GLU A 470 -6.16 -2.95 -23.45
C GLU A 470 -5.04 -2.19 -22.75
N VAL A 471 -5.37 -1.11 -22.04
CA VAL A 471 -4.39 -0.36 -21.24
C VAL A 471 -4.05 -1.17 -20.00
N TYR A 472 -2.77 -1.17 -19.60
CA TYR A 472 -2.31 -1.96 -18.47
C TYR A 472 -1.32 -1.25 -17.54
N ASP A 473 -1.27 -1.75 -16.29
CA ASP A 473 -0.20 -1.48 -15.35
C ASP A 473 0.45 -2.78 -14.87
N LEU A 474 1.62 -2.66 -14.24
CA LEU A 474 2.39 -3.76 -13.70
C LEU A 474 2.49 -3.60 -12.19
N ARG A 475 2.28 -4.69 -11.47
CA ARG A 475 2.54 -4.79 -10.04
C ARG A 475 3.73 -5.69 -9.80
N PHE A 476 4.64 -5.24 -8.94
CA PHE A 476 5.74 -6.04 -8.42
C PHE A 476 5.52 -6.32 -6.93
N ALA A 477 6.33 -7.18 -6.35
CA ALA A 477 6.46 -7.34 -4.90
C ALA A 477 7.92 -7.17 -4.52
N VAL A 478 8.22 -6.17 -3.69
CA VAL A 478 9.52 -5.92 -3.07
C VAL A 478 9.42 -6.38 -1.62
N TYR A 479 10.20 -7.35 -1.16
CA TYR A 479 10.07 -7.92 0.18
C TYR A 479 11.39 -8.28 0.84
N GLN A 480 11.36 -8.38 2.16
CA GLN A 480 12.47 -8.84 2.98
C GLN A 480 12.52 -10.37 2.99
N LYS A 481 13.72 -10.92 2.83
CA LYS A 481 14.06 -12.30 3.16
C LYS A 481 15.12 -12.31 4.25
N ILE A 482 14.97 -13.21 5.21
CA ILE A 482 15.93 -13.39 6.31
C ILE A 482 16.55 -14.78 6.14
N ASN A 483 17.88 -14.85 6.07
CA ASN A 483 18.57 -16.12 5.94
C ASN A 483 18.78 -16.80 7.31
N CYS A 484 19.30 -18.02 7.32
CA CYS A 484 19.53 -18.80 8.53
C CYS A 484 20.55 -18.18 9.50
N ALA A 485 21.42 -17.29 9.01
CA ALA A 485 22.37 -16.54 9.83
C ALA A 485 21.75 -15.28 10.46
N GLY A 486 20.50 -14.95 10.12
CA GLY A 486 19.80 -13.75 10.58
C GLY A 486 20.12 -12.50 9.75
N ASN A 487 20.86 -12.62 8.65
CA ASN A 487 21.07 -11.51 7.73
C ASN A 487 19.82 -11.33 6.87
N SER A 488 19.45 -10.07 6.67
CA SER A 488 18.27 -9.71 5.89
C SER A 488 18.68 -9.15 4.52
N SER A 489 17.88 -9.45 3.50
CA SER A 489 18.04 -8.93 2.15
C SER A 489 16.70 -8.49 1.56
N ILE A 490 16.75 -7.52 0.66
CA ILE A 490 15.65 -7.08 -0.20
C ILE A 490 15.63 -7.95 -1.45
N HIS A 491 14.44 -8.37 -1.85
CA HIS A 491 14.18 -9.08 -3.10
C HIS A 491 12.99 -8.45 -3.81
N THR A 492 12.96 -8.57 -5.13
CA THR A 492 11.82 -8.11 -5.92
C THR A 492 11.43 -9.14 -6.98
N ILE A 493 10.12 -9.34 -7.19
CA ILE A 493 9.59 -10.14 -8.30
C ILE A 493 8.46 -9.39 -9.03
N PRO A 494 8.29 -9.58 -10.35
CA PRO A 494 7.08 -9.16 -11.05
C PRO A 494 5.90 -10.04 -10.61
N LEU A 495 4.78 -9.43 -10.25
CA LEU A 495 3.64 -10.14 -9.66
C LEU A 495 2.53 -10.35 -10.69
N VAL A 496 1.86 -9.27 -11.07
CA VAL A 496 0.72 -9.32 -11.99
C VAL A 496 0.69 -8.09 -12.87
N LEU A 497 0.17 -8.27 -14.08
CA LEU A 497 -0.32 -7.18 -14.89
C LEU A 497 -1.81 -7.01 -14.66
N ARG A 498 -2.26 -5.77 -14.49
CA ARG A 498 -3.69 -5.43 -14.44
C ARG A 498 -4.07 -4.64 -15.68
N LYS A 499 -5.13 -5.07 -16.36
CA LYS A 499 -5.58 -4.46 -17.60
C LYS A 499 -7.02 -3.99 -17.52
N THR A 500 -7.33 -2.97 -18.32
CA THR A 500 -8.71 -2.54 -18.57
C THR A 500 -9.44 -3.57 -19.44
N PRO A 501 -10.78 -3.53 -19.50
CA PRO A 501 -11.51 -4.13 -20.61
C PRO A 501 -11.02 -3.57 -21.96
N ASP A 502 -11.29 -4.29 -23.05
CA ASP A 502 -11.08 -3.80 -24.40
C ASP A 502 -11.71 -2.41 -24.53
N ILE A 503 -10.91 -1.43 -24.90
CA ILE A 503 -11.39 -0.07 -25.12
C ILE A 503 -12.13 -0.10 -26.46
N ILE A 504 -13.42 -0.41 -26.43
CA ILE A 504 -14.30 -0.15 -27.55
C ILE A 504 -14.30 1.37 -27.70
N LYS A 505 -13.60 1.86 -28.73
CA LYS A 505 -13.64 3.26 -29.14
C LYS A 505 -15.04 3.57 -29.67
N ASP A 506 -16.06 3.63 -28.83
CA ASP A 506 -17.26 4.44 -29.10
C ASP A 506 -18.32 4.53 -27.98
N LYS A 507 -18.92 5.74 -27.91
CA LYS A 507 -20.30 6.08 -27.48
C LYS A 507 -20.69 6.30 -26.01
N SER A 508 -19.79 6.59 -25.08
CA SER A 508 -20.20 7.22 -23.81
C SER A 508 -19.30 8.42 -23.50
N GLY A 509 -19.79 9.63 -23.77
CA GLY A 509 -19.11 10.92 -23.72
C GLY A 509 -18.60 11.39 -22.35
N GLU A 510 -17.93 10.52 -21.59
CA GLU A 510 -16.99 10.94 -20.55
C GLU A 510 -15.57 10.68 -21.06
N ASP A 511 -15.08 11.63 -21.86
CA ASP A 511 -13.69 11.68 -22.34
C ASP A 511 -12.77 12.06 -21.18
N ASN A 512 -12.68 11.16 -20.20
CA ASN A 512 -11.64 11.23 -19.18
C ASN A 512 -10.37 10.73 -19.88
N ASP A 513 -9.46 11.62 -20.22
CA ASP A 513 -8.14 11.33 -20.82
C ASP A 513 -7.29 10.32 -20.00
N TYR A 514 -7.80 9.83 -18.87
CA TYR A 514 -7.19 8.88 -17.94
C TYR A 514 -8.01 7.59 -17.83
N TYR A 515 -7.35 6.44 -17.97
CA TYR A 515 -7.95 5.11 -17.86
C TYR A 515 -7.42 4.38 -16.61
N PRO A 516 -8.23 4.22 -15.54
CA PRO A 516 -7.81 3.47 -14.37
C PRO A 516 -7.76 1.97 -14.67
N THR A 517 -6.60 1.37 -14.46
CA THR A 517 -6.32 -0.09 -14.49
C THR A 517 -6.81 -0.79 -13.22
N ASN A 518 -8.05 -0.50 -12.83
CA ASN A 518 -8.64 -0.97 -11.58
C ASN A 518 -9.52 -2.21 -11.82
N ILE A 519 -9.14 -3.33 -11.22
CA ILE A 519 -9.84 -4.63 -11.36
C ILE A 519 -11.27 -4.54 -10.84
N THR A 520 -11.50 -3.89 -9.70
CA THR A 520 -12.85 -3.75 -9.13
C THR A 520 -13.77 -2.97 -10.07
N LEU A 521 -13.29 -1.86 -10.64
CA LEU A 521 -14.06 -1.09 -11.63
C LEU A 521 -14.32 -1.89 -12.90
N SER A 522 -13.33 -2.64 -13.37
CA SER A 522 -13.44 -3.47 -14.58
C SER A 522 -14.49 -4.57 -14.42
N ARG A 523 -14.54 -5.22 -13.25
CA ARG A 523 -15.58 -6.20 -12.90
C ARG A 523 -16.96 -5.57 -12.85
N LEU A 524 -17.10 -4.43 -12.16
CA LEU A 524 -18.39 -3.73 -12.07
C LEU A 524 -18.92 -3.32 -13.44
N LYS A 525 -18.03 -2.86 -14.34
CA LYS A 525 -18.40 -2.41 -15.69
C LYS A 525 -18.79 -3.56 -16.62
N THR A 526 -18.17 -4.73 -16.48
CA THR A 526 -18.30 -5.83 -17.47
C THR A 526 -19.03 -7.07 -16.96
N GLY A 527 -19.19 -7.22 -15.65
CA GLY A 527 -19.71 -8.44 -15.03
C GLY A 527 -18.73 -9.63 -15.06
N ARG A 528 -17.57 -9.51 -15.72
CA ARG A 528 -16.57 -10.58 -15.84
C ARG A 528 -15.79 -10.82 -14.53
N PRO A 529 -15.24 -12.03 -14.31
CA PRO A 529 -14.38 -12.30 -13.15
C PRO A 529 -13.11 -11.43 -13.19
N GLY A 530 -12.53 -11.15 -12.03
CA GLY A 530 -11.31 -10.33 -11.92
C GLY A 530 -10.09 -10.98 -12.58
N THR A 531 -10.04 -12.32 -12.64
CA THR A 531 -9.00 -13.08 -13.36
C THR A 531 -8.92 -12.76 -14.84
N ASP A 532 -9.99 -12.29 -15.48
CA ASP A 532 -9.95 -11.88 -16.89
C ASP A 532 -9.11 -10.61 -17.11
N PHE A 533 -8.87 -9.87 -16.02
CA PHE A 533 -8.18 -8.58 -15.99
C PHE A 533 -6.81 -8.63 -15.30
N MET A 534 -6.40 -9.81 -14.80
CA MET A 534 -5.13 -10.02 -14.12
C MET A 534 -4.32 -11.10 -14.83
N ILE A 535 -3.10 -10.77 -15.24
CA ILE A 535 -2.19 -11.72 -15.90
C ILE A 535 -0.99 -11.97 -14.97
N PRO A 536 -0.69 -13.22 -14.59
CA PRO A 536 0.50 -13.56 -13.79
C PRO A 536 1.79 -13.25 -14.58
N LEU A 537 2.74 -12.56 -13.96
CA LEU A 537 3.97 -12.12 -14.65
C LEU A 537 5.17 -13.04 -14.47
N CYS A 538 5.18 -13.95 -13.50
CA CYS A 538 6.17 -15.02 -13.44
C CYS A 538 5.80 -16.13 -14.43
N ARG A 539 5.60 -15.80 -15.71
CA ARG A 539 5.40 -16.79 -16.80
C ARG A 539 5.91 -16.23 -18.12
N GLU A 540 6.60 -17.07 -18.89
CA GLU A 540 7.13 -16.65 -20.20
C GLU A 540 6.04 -16.27 -21.22
N ASP A 541 4.93 -17.00 -21.25
CA ASP A 541 3.81 -16.78 -22.18
C ASP A 541 3.12 -15.42 -21.93
N SER A 542 3.01 -15.05 -20.66
CA SER A 542 2.35 -13.83 -20.19
C SER A 542 3.19 -12.60 -20.48
N LEU A 543 4.51 -12.71 -20.28
CA LEU A 543 5.47 -11.67 -20.66
C LEU A 543 5.42 -11.38 -22.18
N LYS A 544 5.19 -12.40 -23.03
CA LYS A 544 5.03 -12.21 -24.49
C LYS A 544 3.74 -11.48 -24.89
N GLN A 545 2.70 -11.47 -24.06
CA GLN A 545 1.40 -10.86 -24.40
C GLN A 545 1.41 -9.33 -24.33
N VAL A 546 2.37 -8.75 -23.63
CA VAL A 546 2.43 -7.31 -23.33
C VAL A 546 3.33 -6.53 -24.28
N ASN A 547 3.69 -7.14 -25.41
CA ASN A 547 4.63 -6.60 -26.39
C ASN A 547 6.01 -6.24 -25.81
N LEU A 548 6.35 -6.79 -24.65
CA LEU A 548 7.75 -6.87 -24.25
C LEU A 548 8.40 -7.82 -25.26
N THR A 549 9.36 -7.33 -26.03
CA THR A 549 10.10 -8.17 -27.00
C THR A 549 10.81 -9.30 -26.27
N GLN A 550 11.17 -10.38 -26.96
CA GLN A 550 11.95 -11.45 -26.32
C GLN A 550 13.27 -10.90 -25.76
N ASP A 551 13.82 -9.84 -26.35
CA ASP A 551 14.96 -9.10 -25.82
C ASP A 551 14.57 -8.16 -24.68
N GLN A 552 13.40 -7.52 -24.62
CA GLN A 552 12.95 -6.80 -23.42
C GLN A 552 12.54 -7.75 -22.30
N ILE A 553 12.18 -9.01 -22.59
CA ILE A 553 11.90 -10.07 -21.61
C ILE A 553 13.21 -10.73 -21.13
N LYS A 554 14.18 -10.91 -22.03
CA LYS A 554 15.55 -11.38 -21.71
C LYS A 554 16.43 -10.29 -21.10
N ASN A 555 16.20 -9.03 -21.46
CA ASN A 555 16.76 -7.82 -20.84
C ASN A 555 15.87 -7.36 -19.69
N LEU A 556 14.65 -7.87 -19.52
CA LEU A 556 14.11 -8.02 -18.19
C LEU A 556 15.06 -9.03 -17.52
N GLY A 557 15.31 -10.28 -17.92
CA GLY A 557 16.37 -11.12 -17.29
C GLY A 557 17.78 -10.51 -16.96
N ARG A 558 18.31 -9.55 -17.75
CA ARG A 558 19.60 -8.84 -17.53
C ARG A 558 19.49 -7.43 -16.94
N ASN A 559 18.57 -6.58 -17.42
CA ASN A 559 18.24 -5.26 -16.85
C ASN A 559 17.14 -5.36 -15.75
N GLU A 560 16.61 -6.54 -15.42
CA GLU A 560 15.79 -6.86 -14.24
C GLU A 560 16.67 -6.77 -13.04
N ARG A 561 17.95 -7.16 -13.13
CA ARG A 561 18.87 -6.80 -12.07
C ARG A 561 18.76 -5.31 -11.87
N ASP A 562 18.91 -4.47 -12.89
CA ASP A 562 18.88 -3.01 -12.71
C ASP A 562 17.50 -2.45 -12.33
N LEU A 563 16.39 -2.95 -12.88
CA LEU A 563 15.02 -2.50 -12.56
C LEU A 563 14.57 -2.99 -11.18
N LEU A 564 14.81 -4.26 -10.86
CA LEU A 564 14.50 -4.86 -9.56
C LEU A 564 15.45 -4.32 -8.48
N VAL A 565 16.74 -4.16 -8.80
CA VAL A 565 17.71 -3.47 -7.94
C VAL A 565 17.28 -2.02 -7.77
N MET A 566 16.87 -1.31 -8.82
CA MET A 566 16.49 0.09 -8.67
C MET A 566 15.17 0.25 -7.91
N LEU A 567 14.18 -0.64 -8.09
CA LEU A 567 13.01 -0.70 -7.21
C LEU A 567 13.41 -0.98 -5.76
N SER A 568 14.39 -1.86 -5.55
CA SER A 568 14.96 -2.16 -4.24
C SER A 568 15.81 -1.00 -3.69
N CYS A 569 16.45 -0.19 -4.53
CA CYS A 569 17.28 0.98 -4.17
C CYS A 569 16.43 2.21 -3.87
N ILE A 570 15.36 2.46 -4.66
CA ILE A 570 14.31 3.42 -4.30
C ILE A 570 13.84 3.09 -2.89
N PHE A 571 13.62 1.82 -2.62
CA PHE A 571 13.17 1.38 -1.32
C PHE A 571 14.24 1.49 -0.22
N PHE A 572 15.49 1.15 -0.52
CA PHE A 572 16.63 1.40 0.36
C PHE A 572 16.69 2.88 0.78
N VAL A 573 16.44 3.79 -0.16
CA VAL A 573 16.40 5.23 0.13
C VAL A 573 15.27 5.56 1.07
N LEU A 574 14.07 5.01 0.84
CA LEU A 574 12.92 5.17 1.74
C LEU A 574 13.23 4.70 3.17
N LEU A 575 14.01 3.64 3.34
CA LEU A 575 14.51 3.23 4.64
C LEU A 575 15.52 4.22 5.22
N SER A 576 16.47 4.69 4.41
CA SER A 576 17.57 5.59 4.86
C SER A 576 17.11 6.99 5.27
N VAL A 577 16.02 7.50 4.67
CA VAL A 577 15.47 8.84 4.98
C VAL A 577 14.89 8.89 6.41
N ASN A 578 14.54 7.75 7.00
CA ASN A 578 13.79 7.64 8.26
C ASN A 578 14.64 7.48 9.54
N ASN A 579 15.84 8.10 9.59
CA ASN A 579 16.79 8.18 10.74
C ASN A 579 17.75 7.01 10.94
N TYR A 580 17.98 6.14 9.95
CA TYR A 580 19.15 5.27 10.00
C TYR A 580 20.41 6.09 9.65
N PRO A 581 21.53 5.93 10.40
CA PRO A 581 22.72 6.73 10.17
C PRO A 581 23.19 6.56 8.72
N LYS A 582 23.51 7.68 8.04
CA LYS A 582 24.02 7.71 6.66
C LYS A 582 25.24 6.81 6.42
N SER A 583 25.94 6.40 7.48
CA SER A 583 27.05 5.44 7.44
C SER A 583 26.61 3.98 7.19
N ALA A 584 25.31 3.73 7.04
CA ALA A 584 24.73 2.41 6.81
C ALA A 584 24.41 2.13 5.33
N CYS A 585 24.77 3.03 4.40
CA CYS A 585 24.99 2.59 3.01
C CYS A 585 26.11 1.54 3.05
N PRO A 586 25.87 0.30 2.62
CA PRO A 586 26.98 -0.56 2.24
C PRO A 586 27.84 0.18 1.21
N ASP A 587 29.08 -0.24 1.01
CA ASP A 587 29.72 0.00 -0.28
C ASP A 587 28.83 -0.68 -1.36
N VAL A 588 27.87 0.08 -1.91
CA VAL A 588 26.83 -0.40 -2.86
C VAL A 588 27.48 -0.87 -4.14
#